data_AF-A0A943DMY7-F1
#
_entry.id   AF-A0A943DMY7-F1
#
_cell.length_a   1.000
_cell.length_b   1.000
_cell.length_c   1.000
_cell.angle_alpha   90.00
_cell.angle_beta   90.00
_cell.angle_gamma   90.00
#
_symmetry.space_group_name_H-M   'P 1'
#
loop_
_entity.id
_entity.type
_entity.pdbx_description
1 polymer ?
#
loop_
_entity_poly.entity_id
_entity_poly.type
_entity_poly.pdbx_seq_one_letter_code
_entity_poly.pdbx_strand_id
1 'polypeptide(L)'
;MEGTEVKNRFKTMVAVILLAAVLSLSGCGDRQIQTAADQSSQVSYEQLSDIPEFYGEPYVTLSGNAPDFSREDMAADSFENYSQLDSLGRCGQAYAMISTETMPTEKRGSIGQIKPSGWHTVRYDDLISDKYLYNRCHLIGFQLAGENANEKNLITGTRYMNVEGMLPFEDEVADYVKETGNRVLYRVTPVYEGDDLVARGVVMEAYSVEDSGEGVSFNVFVYNVQPGIVIDYATGDSQRADTSMPVDDDKPALEQSDQLYVLNNSTKKFHLPECASADKIKSENREETKTSRKSLMSMGYEPCGNCNP
;
A
#
# COMPACT_ATOMS: atom_id res chain seq x y z
N MET A 1 -45.13 59.44 61.91
CA MET A 1 -46.36 58.80 61.41
C MET A 1 -45.97 58.14 60.09
N GLU A 2 -45.31 56.98 60.15
CA GLU A 2 -45.93 55.63 60.22
C GLU A 2 -46.78 55.35 58.96
N GLY A 3 -46.66 54.27 58.22
CA GLY A 3 -45.86 53.03 58.27
C GLY A 3 -46.15 52.33 56.92
N THR A 4 -45.17 51.74 56.25
CA THR A 4 -44.69 50.35 56.43
C THR A 4 -45.71 49.28 56.04
N GLU A 5 -45.22 48.38 55.18
CA GLU A 5 -45.57 46.96 55.08
C GLU A 5 -46.86 46.56 54.34
N VAL A 6 -46.82 45.90 53.18
CA VAL A 6 -46.01 44.73 52.76
C VAL A 6 -46.38 43.44 53.50
N LYS A 7 -46.39 42.36 52.70
CA LYS A 7 -46.14 40.95 53.02
C LYS A 7 -47.35 40.03 53.19
N ASN A 8 -47.50 39.25 52.13
CA ASN A 8 -47.40 37.79 52.13
C ASN A 8 -48.39 37.02 53.01
N ARG A 9 -49.37 36.38 52.35
CA ARG A 9 -49.43 34.91 52.28
C ARG A 9 -49.91 34.46 50.90
N PHE A 10 -49.10 33.78 50.06
CA PHE A 10 -48.61 32.39 50.09
C PHE A 10 -49.64 31.38 49.54
N LYS A 11 -49.22 30.65 48.49
CA LYS A 11 -49.77 29.37 47.95
C LYS A 11 -51.08 29.54 47.12
N THR A 12 -51.25 29.13 45.85
CA THR A 12 -50.64 28.10 44.99
C THR A 12 -51.14 28.34 43.54
N MET A 13 -50.42 27.80 42.54
CA MET A 13 -50.79 27.60 41.12
C MET A 13 -50.38 28.76 40.16
N VAL A 14 -49.10 28.85 39.75
CA VAL A 14 -48.47 28.17 38.57
C VAL A 14 -49.08 28.65 37.23
N ALA A 15 -48.40 29.26 36.26
CA ALA A 15 -47.05 29.83 36.05
C ALA A 15 -47.12 30.57 34.68
N VAL A 16 -47.18 31.91 34.58
CA VAL A 16 -46.06 32.88 34.42
C VAL A 16 -45.06 32.40 33.36
N ILE A 17 -45.17 32.73 32.06
CA ILE A 17 -44.86 34.01 31.40
C ILE A 17 -43.88 34.88 32.19
N LEU A 18 -42.57 34.64 32.05
CA LEU A 18 -41.47 35.64 32.09
C LEU A 18 -40.10 34.96 32.05
N LEU A 19 -39.36 35.16 30.95
CA LEU A 19 -38.03 35.80 30.90
C LEU A 19 -37.60 35.79 29.42
N ALA A 20 -37.76 36.89 28.69
CA ALA A 20 -36.82 38.03 28.59
C ALA A 20 -35.51 37.59 27.90
N ALA A 21 -35.38 37.93 26.62
CA ALA A 21 -34.64 39.12 26.13
C ALA A 21 -33.13 38.87 26.17
N VAL A 22 -32.41 39.01 25.06
CA VAL A 22 -31.71 40.26 24.71
C VAL A 22 -31.15 40.14 23.27
N LEU A 23 -31.55 41.11 22.43
CA LEU A 23 -30.76 41.92 21.48
C LEU A 23 -29.66 41.19 20.65
N SER A 24 -29.53 41.28 19.32
CA SER A 24 -29.67 42.44 18.42
C SER A 24 -29.55 41.99 16.95
N LEU A 25 -30.27 42.68 16.06
CA LEU A 25 -29.86 43.20 14.74
C LEU A 25 -29.35 42.28 13.61
N SER A 26 -29.88 42.60 12.43
CA SER A 26 -29.30 42.44 11.09
C SER A 26 -29.51 41.12 10.37
N GLY A 27 -30.71 41.01 9.77
CA GLY A 27 -30.84 40.27 8.52
C GLY A 27 -30.10 40.99 7.40
N CYS A 28 -28.97 40.40 6.99
CA CYS A 28 -28.50 40.39 5.61
C CYS A 28 -28.38 38.92 5.24
N GLY A 29 -28.92 38.53 4.09
CA GLY A 29 -29.01 37.13 3.68
C GLY A 29 -27.64 36.48 3.56
N ASP A 30 -27.39 35.47 4.38
CA ASP A 30 -26.31 34.52 4.16
C ASP A 30 -26.75 33.55 3.07
N ARG A 31 -26.09 33.66 1.92
CA ARG A 31 -25.89 32.53 1.02
C ARG A 31 -25.36 31.38 1.87
N GLN A 32 -26.17 30.35 2.08
CA GLN A 32 -25.66 29.06 2.50
C GLN A 32 -24.70 28.60 1.41
N ILE A 33 -23.40 28.78 1.69
CA ILE A 33 -22.34 28.00 1.06
C ILE A 33 -22.65 26.57 1.50
N GLN A 34 -23.34 25.83 0.63
CA GLN A 34 -23.22 24.39 0.62
C GLN A 34 -21.74 24.11 0.37
N THR A 35 -20.99 23.91 1.45
CA THR A 35 -19.74 23.18 1.37
C THR A 35 -20.11 21.82 0.83
N ALA A 36 -19.90 21.64 -0.47
CA ALA A 36 -19.78 20.32 -1.05
C ALA A 36 -18.77 19.60 -0.18
N ALA A 37 -19.24 18.61 0.59
CA ALA A 37 -18.36 17.59 1.11
C ALA A 37 -17.69 17.01 -0.12
N ASP A 38 -16.42 17.37 -0.29
CA ASP A 38 -15.56 16.85 -1.34
C ASP A 38 -15.55 15.34 -1.16
N GLN A 39 -16.36 14.67 -1.97
CA GLN A 39 -16.24 13.23 -2.15
C GLN A 39 -14.95 13.05 -2.93
N SER A 40 -13.84 13.06 -2.19
CA SER A 40 -12.66 12.31 -2.55
C SER A 40 -13.16 10.95 -3.00
N SER A 41 -13.14 10.74 -4.32
CA SER A 41 -13.31 9.44 -4.92
C SER A 41 -12.12 8.61 -4.46
N GLN A 42 -12.28 7.98 -3.30
CA GLN A 42 -11.44 6.85 -2.91
C GLN A 42 -11.52 5.88 -4.09
N VAL A 43 -10.38 5.60 -4.73
CA VAL A 43 -10.28 4.47 -5.63
C VAL A 43 -10.51 3.23 -4.79
N SER A 44 -11.75 2.77 -4.77
CA SER A 44 -12.03 1.41 -4.43
C SER A 44 -11.40 0.54 -5.51
N TYR A 45 -10.40 -0.25 -5.16
CA TYR A 45 -10.20 -1.53 -5.83
C TYR A 45 -11.34 -2.44 -5.37
N GLU A 46 -12.54 -2.15 -5.88
CA GLU A 46 -13.83 -2.45 -5.25
C GLU A 46 -14.16 -3.95 -5.25
N GLN A 47 -13.36 -4.76 -5.95
CA GLN A 47 -13.47 -6.21 -5.99
C GLN A 47 -12.09 -6.85 -6.22
N LEU A 48 -11.73 -7.84 -5.41
CA LEU A 48 -10.60 -8.74 -5.68
C LEU A 48 -10.66 -9.41 -7.06
N SER A 49 -11.86 -9.50 -7.66
CA SER A 49 -12.06 -10.12 -8.98
C SER A 49 -11.35 -9.41 -10.13
N ASP A 50 -10.99 -8.13 -9.95
CA ASP A 50 -10.30 -7.35 -10.98
C ASP A 50 -8.78 -7.52 -10.92
N ILE A 51 -8.28 -8.18 -9.88
CA ILE A 51 -6.87 -8.51 -9.71
C ILE A 51 -6.64 -9.92 -10.28
N PRO A 52 -5.76 -10.08 -11.29
CA PRO A 52 -5.40 -11.39 -11.79
C PRO A 52 -4.95 -12.34 -10.67
N GLU A 53 -5.22 -13.63 -10.79
CA GLU A 53 -4.67 -14.60 -9.82
C GLU A 53 -3.14 -14.64 -9.90
N PHE A 54 -2.50 -15.11 -8.82
CA PHE A 54 -1.06 -15.26 -8.78
C PHE A 54 -0.58 -16.37 -9.72
N TYR A 55 0.24 -16.01 -10.72
CA TYR A 55 0.84 -16.94 -11.69
C TYR A 55 2.38 -16.99 -11.64
N GLY A 56 2.98 -16.56 -10.52
CA GLY A 56 4.42 -16.69 -10.25
C GLY A 56 5.19 -15.37 -10.16
N GLU A 57 4.60 -14.25 -10.58
CA GLU A 57 5.19 -12.92 -10.38
C GLU A 57 4.70 -12.32 -9.05
N PRO A 58 5.57 -11.60 -8.30
CA PRO A 58 5.24 -11.10 -6.98
C PRO A 58 4.21 -9.96 -6.98
N TYR A 59 3.96 -9.35 -8.13
CA TYR A 59 2.99 -8.27 -8.31
C TYR A 59 2.40 -8.26 -9.73
N VAL A 60 1.34 -7.46 -9.91
CA VAL A 60 0.78 -7.07 -11.21
C VAL A 60 0.53 -5.57 -11.25
N THR A 61 0.62 -4.96 -12.43
CA THR A 61 0.26 -3.54 -12.61
C THR A 61 -1.25 -3.37 -12.66
N LEU A 62 -1.75 -2.32 -12.02
CA LEU A 62 -3.15 -1.92 -12.06
C LEU A 62 -3.30 -0.62 -12.86
N SER A 63 -4.46 -0.39 -13.46
CA SER A 63 -4.80 0.91 -14.09
C SER A 63 -3.75 1.43 -15.09
N GLY A 64 -3.10 0.54 -15.84
CA GLY A 64 -2.01 0.92 -16.76
C GLY A 64 -0.76 1.45 -16.05
N ASN A 65 -0.52 1.01 -14.81
CA ASN A 65 0.50 1.48 -13.88
C ASN A 65 0.38 2.97 -13.50
N ALA A 66 -0.81 3.57 -13.68
CA ALA A 66 -1.07 4.96 -13.33
C ALA A 66 -1.65 5.05 -11.90
N PRO A 67 -1.00 5.79 -10.99
CA PRO A 67 -1.54 6.06 -9.65
C PRO A 67 -2.71 7.05 -9.72
N ASP A 68 -3.63 6.97 -8.75
CA ASP A 68 -4.76 7.90 -8.66
C ASP A 68 -4.63 8.85 -7.47
N PHE A 69 -3.82 9.89 -7.66
CA PHE A 69 -3.67 10.99 -6.71
C PHE A 69 -4.37 12.25 -7.21
N SER A 70 -5.05 12.95 -6.30
CA SER A 70 -5.70 14.22 -6.60
C SER A 70 -4.69 15.36 -6.72
N ARG A 71 -5.12 16.52 -7.24
CA ARG A 71 -4.24 17.70 -7.28
C ARG A 71 -4.02 18.29 -5.90
N GLU A 72 -5.01 18.14 -5.04
CA GLU A 72 -4.99 18.56 -3.64
C GLU A 72 -3.92 17.78 -2.86
N ASP A 73 -3.82 16.48 -3.11
CA ASP A 73 -2.76 15.62 -2.57
C ASP A 73 -1.36 16.15 -2.95
N MET A 74 -1.16 16.47 -4.24
CA MET A 74 0.11 16.96 -4.77
C MET A 74 0.50 18.34 -4.23
N ALA A 75 -0.47 19.12 -3.77
CA ALA A 75 -0.26 20.47 -3.24
C ALA A 75 0.11 20.48 -1.74
N ALA A 76 -0.03 19.36 -1.03
CA ALA A 76 0.33 19.28 0.39
C ALA A 76 1.86 19.37 0.57
N ASP A 77 2.31 19.99 1.66
CA ASP A 77 3.76 20.14 1.93
C ASP A 77 4.37 18.82 2.41
N SER A 78 3.84 18.27 3.50
CA SER A 78 4.24 16.99 4.11
C SER A 78 3.09 16.45 4.96
N PHE A 79 2.90 15.13 4.97
CA PHE A 79 1.95 14.46 5.85
C PHE A 79 2.25 12.96 5.94
N GLU A 80 1.78 12.35 7.02
CA GLU A 80 1.75 10.91 7.21
C GLU A 80 0.40 10.55 7.85
N ASN A 81 -0.33 9.63 7.24
CA ASN A 81 -1.65 9.19 7.71
C ASN A 81 -1.72 7.66 7.73
N TYR A 82 -2.10 7.14 8.88
CA TYR A 82 -2.36 5.72 9.10
C TYR A 82 -3.80 5.55 9.56
N SER A 83 -4.58 4.80 8.78
CA SER A 83 -5.97 4.49 9.11
C SER A 83 -6.08 3.82 10.48
N GLN A 84 -7.19 4.07 11.17
CA GLN A 84 -7.50 3.27 12.36
C GLN A 84 -7.64 1.80 11.96
N LEU A 85 -7.33 0.92 12.90
CA LEU A 85 -7.66 -0.49 12.73
C LEU A 85 -9.18 -0.64 12.61
N ASP A 86 -9.63 -1.53 11.74
CA ASP A 86 -11.05 -1.84 11.63
C ASP A 86 -11.55 -2.69 12.81
N SER A 87 -12.83 -3.09 12.79
CA SER A 87 -13.43 -3.88 13.87
C SER A 87 -12.83 -5.28 14.06
N LEU A 88 -12.08 -5.77 13.07
CA LEU A 88 -11.35 -7.04 13.13
C LEU A 88 -9.87 -6.85 13.53
N GLY A 89 -9.47 -5.61 13.83
CA GLY A 89 -8.10 -5.26 14.19
C GLY A 89 -7.15 -5.21 12.98
N ARG A 90 -7.68 -5.08 11.76
CA ARG A 90 -6.91 -5.07 10.52
C ARG A 90 -6.44 -3.66 10.18
N CYS A 91 -5.24 -3.53 9.63
CA CYS A 91 -4.77 -2.24 9.13
C CYS A 91 -5.59 -1.80 7.92
N GLY A 92 -5.97 -0.52 7.91
CA GLY A 92 -6.46 0.16 6.71
C GLY A 92 -5.32 0.81 5.92
N GLN A 93 -5.67 1.76 5.05
CA GLN A 93 -4.73 2.49 4.22
C GLN A 93 -3.68 3.25 5.03
N ALA A 94 -2.45 3.23 4.54
CA ALA A 94 -1.37 4.12 4.93
C ALA A 94 -1.03 5.05 3.76
N TYR A 95 -0.87 6.34 4.03
CA TYR A 95 -0.71 7.36 3.00
C TYR A 95 0.20 8.49 3.49
N ALA A 96 1.22 8.85 2.71
CA ALA A 96 2.20 9.86 3.10
C ALA A 96 2.76 10.63 1.90
N MET A 97 3.26 11.83 2.19
CA MET A 97 4.17 12.58 1.31
C MET A 97 5.61 12.26 1.74
N ILE A 98 6.23 11.30 1.08
CA ILE A 98 7.60 10.87 1.40
C ILE A 98 8.59 11.92 0.93
N SER A 99 9.52 12.27 1.81
CA SER A 99 10.58 13.23 1.54
C SER A 99 11.80 12.94 2.42
N THR A 100 12.87 13.69 2.24
CA THR A 100 14.03 13.60 3.14
C THR A 100 13.68 13.89 4.60
N GLU A 101 12.59 14.61 4.88
CA GLU A 101 12.13 14.92 6.24
C GLU A 101 11.43 13.73 6.92
N THR A 102 10.73 12.88 6.15
CA THR A 102 10.04 11.68 6.69
C THR A 102 11.01 10.51 6.88
N MET A 103 12.13 10.50 6.15
CA MET A 103 13.11 9.44 6.22
C MET A 103 13.79 9.36 7.61
N PRO A 104 14.11 8.13 8.08
CA PRO A 104 14.68 7.93 9.41
C PRO A 104 16.06 8.56 9.55
N THR A 105 16.27 9.28 10.65
CA THR A 105 17.60 9.75 11.09
C THR A 105 18.24 8.80 12.10
N GLU A 106 17.46 7.85 12.64
CA GLU A 106 17.88 6.86 13.62
C GLU A 106 17.84 5.42 13.08
N LYS A 107 18.45 4.49 13.81
CA LYS A 107 18.39 3.07 13.46
C LYS A 107 17.01 2.49 13.79
N ARG A 108 16.55 1.54 12.96
CA ARG A 108 15.33 0.78 13.21
C ARG A 108 15.36 0.09 14.57
N GLY A 109 14.30 0.28 15.34
CA GLY A 109 14.05 -0.36 16.62
C GLY A 109 13.30 -1.69 16.51
N SER A 110 13.00 -2.29 17.67
CA SER A 110 12.27 -3.55 17.74
C SER A 110 10.77 -3.37 17.51
N ILE A 111 10.21 -4.25 16.69
CA ILE A 111 8.77 -4.33 16.41
C ILE A 111 8.14 -5.66 16.85
N GLY A 112 8.94 -6.56 17.45
CA GLY A 112 8.53 -7.94 17.78
C GLY A 112 7.32 -8.07 18.70
N GLN A 113 7.01 -7.04 19.47
CA GLN A 113 5.84 -6.97 20.35
C GLN A 113 4.51 -6.88 19.59
N ILE A 114 4.53 -6.36 18.37
CA ILE A 114 3.32 -6.17 17.56
C ILE A 114 2.87 -7.52 17.01
N LYS A 115 1.56 -7.77 17.04
CA LYS A 115 0.94 -8.96 16.46
C LYS A 115 -0.26 -8.49 15.64
N PRO A 116 -0.09 -8.25 14.33
CA PRO A 116 -1.18 -7.85 13.45
C PRO A 116 -2.30 -8.90 13.42
N SER A 117 -3.43 -8.55 12.80
CA SER A 117 -4.50 -9.49 12.51
C SER A 117 -3.96 -10.75 11.80
N GLY A 118 -4.48 -11.92 12.20
CA GLY A 118 -4.06 -13.21 11.63
C GLY A 118 -2.61 -13.62 11.92
N TRP A 119 -1.93 -12.97 12.87
CA TRP A 119 -0.53 -13.26 13.16
C TRP A 119 -0.29 -14.65 13.74
N HIS A 120 0.60 -15.41 13.09
CA HIS A 120 1.17 -16.65 13.62
C HIS A 120 2.69 -16.67 13.53
N THR A 121 3.33 -17.37 14.47
CA THR A 121 4.78 -17.64 14.38
C THR A 121 4.96 -19.04 13.79
N VAL A 122 5.04 -19.13 12.45
CA VAL A 122 5.18 -20.40 11.71
C VAL A 122 6.50 -20.43 10.94
N ARG A 123 7.10 -21.62 10.82
CA ARG A 123 8.40 -21.82 10.17
C ARG A 123 8.38 -22.90 9.09
N TYR A 124 9.15 -22.67 8.04
CA TYR A 124 9.42 -23.60 6.93
C TYR A 124 10.92 -23.55 6.59
N ASP A 125 11.70 -24.33 7.35
CA ASP A 125 13.17 -24.25 7.38
C ASP A 125 13.88 -24.57 6.04
N ASP A 126 13.21 -25.28 5.15
CA ASP A 126 13.70 -25.74 3.84
C ASP A 126 13.15 -24.93 2.66
N LEU A 127 12.13 -24.09 2.87
CA LEU A 127 11.49 -23.28 1.83
C LEU A 127 11.82 -21.79 1.94
N ILE A 128 12.07 -21.30 3.16
CA ILE A 128 12.23 -19.87 3.42
C ILE A 128 13.61 -19.61 4.01
N SER A 129 14.35 -18.67 3.44
CA SER A 129 15.74 -18.39 3.78
C SER A 129 15.97 -18.00 5.24
N ASP A 130 15.08 -17.21 5.83
CA ASP A 130 15.09 -16.85 7.26
C ASP A 130 14.22 -17.78 8.12
N LYS A 131 13.64 -18.81 7.49
CA LYS A 131 12.81 -19.87 8.05
C LYS A 131 11.41 -19.45 8.50
N TYR A 132 11.05 -18.18 8.56
CA TYR A 132 9.74 -17.73 9.08
C TYR A 132 8.82 -17.30 7.95
N LEU A 133 7.57 -17.80 7.96
CA LEU A 133 6.60 -17.44 6.91
C LEU A 133 6.24 -15.96 6.97
N TYR A 134 5.80 -15.49 8.14
CA TYR A 134 5.28 -14.14 8.29
C TYR A 134 6.33 -13.17 8.81
N ASN A 135 6.37 -12.00 8.18
CA ASN A 135 7.04 -10.80 8.62
C ASN A 135 5.99 -9.81 9.13
N ARG A 136 6.38 -8.96 10.08
CA ARG A 136 5.60 -7.77 10.43
C ARG A 136 5.87 -6.75 9.32
N CYS A 137 5.06 -6.86 8.27
CA CYS A 137 5.28 -6.15 7.03
C CYS A 137 4.75 -4.72 7.19
N HIS A 138 5.63 -3.76 6.96
CA HIS A 138 5.29 -2.34 7.01
C HIS A 138 4.42 -1.98 5.79
N LEU A 139 3.36 -1.20 5.95
CA LEU A 139 2.63 -0.64 4.79
C LEU A 139 3.46 0.48 4.16
N ILE A 140 3.99 1.38 4.97
CA ILE A 140 5.03 2.32 4.58
C ILE A 140 6.31 1.91 5.31
N GLY A 141 7.30 1.46 4.54
CA GLY A 141 8.57 0.97 5.04
C GLY A 141 9.28 1.97 5.96
N PHE A 142 9.95 1.44 6.99
CA PHE A 142 10.76 2.24 7.92
C PHE A 142 11.73 3.18 7.19
N GLN A 143 12.30 2.75 6.05
CA GLN A 143 13.22 3.57 5.28
C GLN A 143 12.60 4.83 4.67
N LEU A 144 11.27 4.89 4.54
CA LEU A 144 10.53 5.99 3.94
C LEU A 144 9.97 6.97 4.99
N ALA A 145 9.52 6.44 6.14
CA ALA A 145 8.76 7.20 7.15
C ALA A 145 9.32 7.11 8.58
N GLY A 146 10.37 6.31 8.83
CA GLY A 146 10.97 6.17 10.17
C GLY A 146 10.09 5.50 11.23
N GLU A 147 8.89 5.06 10.88
CA GLU A 147 7.95 4.44 11.80
C GLU A 147 8.39 3.03 12.22
N ASN A 148 8.56 2.82 13.52
CA ASN A 148 8.95 1.53 14.08
C ASN A 148 7.72 0.65 14.36
N ALA A 149 7.25 0.62 15.60
CA ALA A 149 6.24 -0.32 16.09
C ALA A 149 4.82 0.27 16.05
N ASN A 150 4.45 0.87 14.92
CA ASN A 150 3.13 1.43 14.73
C ASN A 150 2.15 0.33 14.33
N GLU A 151 1.22 -0.01 15.23
CA GLU A 151 0.23 -1.08 15.01
C GLU A 151 -0.68 -0.85 13.80
N LYS A 152 -0.81 0.40 13.34
CA LYS A 152 -1.62 0.79 12.17
C LYS A 152 -0.85 0.72 10.85
N ASN A 153 0.43 0.39 10.91
CA ASN A 153 1.34 0.33 9.77
C ASN A 153 1.96 -1.07 9.61
N LEU A 154 1.46 -2.09 10.31
CA LEU A 154 2.05 -3.42 10.33
C LEU A 154 0.98 -4.49 10.06
N ILE A 155 1.15 -5.23 8.97
CA ILE A 155 0.29 -6.37 8.61
C ILE A 155 1.05 -7.70 8.72
N THR A 156 0.29 -8.80 8.78
CA THR A 156 0.81 -10.16 8.60
C THR A 156 1.10 -10.38 7.11
N GLY A 157 2.33 -10.10 6.68
CA GLY A 157 2.79 -10.31 5.31
C GLY A 157 3.77 -11.46 5.21
N THR A 158 3.79 -12.21 4.11
CA THR A 158 4.80 -13.26 3.92
C THR A 158 6.19 -12.67 3.72
N ARG A 159 7.23 -13.49 3.91
CA ARG A 159 8.60 -13.12 3.57
C ARG A 159 8.75 -12.77 2.09
N TYR A 160 8.12 -13.54 1.22
CA TYR A 160 8.13 -13.29 -0.23
C TYR A 160 7.48 -11.96 -0.61
N MET A 161 6.28 -11.66 -0.10
CA MET A 161 5.64 -10.36 -0.29
C MET A 161 6.53 -9.21 0.18
N ASN A 162 7.11 -9.34 1.38
CA ASN A 162 7.92 -8.28 1.97
C ASN A 162 9.21 -7.99 1.18
N VAL A 163 9.84 -9.00 0.57
CA VAL A 163 11.17 -8.86 -0.04
C VAL A 163 11.13 -8.82 -1.56
N GLU A 164 10.39 -9.72 -2.17
CA GLU A 164 10.31 -9.83 -3.63
C GLU A 164 9.18 -8.96 -4.20
N GLY A 165 8.18 -8.65 -3.36
CA GLY A 165 7.02 -7.86 -3.73
C GLY A 165 7.19 -6.36 -3.45
N MET A 166 7.25 -5.97 -2.18
CA MET A 166 7.21 -4.56 -1.78
C MET A 166 8.56 -3.85 -1.87
N LEU A 167 9.63 -4.50 -1.38
CA LEU A 167 10.95 -3.87 -1.22
C LEU A 167 11.49 -3.21 -2.50
N PRO A 168 11.36 -3.78 -3.72
CA PRO A 168 11.87 -3.13 -4.93
C PRO A 168 11.23 -1.75 -5.18
N PHE A 169 9.93 -1.61 -4.92
CA PHE A 169 9.21 -0.33 -5.05
C PHE A 169 9.57 0.65 -3.93
N GLU A 170 9.77 0.14 -2.71
CA GLU A 170 10.24 0.96 -1.59
C GLU A 170 11.64 1.51 -1.83
N ASP A 171 12.54 0.69 -2.39
CA ASP A 171 13.91 1.09 -2.73
C ASP A 171 13.91 2.12 -3.87
N GLU A 172 13.08 1.95 -4.91
CA GLU A 172 12.91 2.93 -5.99
C GLU A 172 12.51 4.31 -5.45
N VAL A 173 11.48 4.36 -4.59
CA VAL A 173 11.03 5.61 -3.94
C VAL A 173 12.12 6.19 -3.06
N ALA A 174 12.78 5.34 -2.24
CA ALA A 174 13.79 5.79 -1.31
C ALA A 174 15.00 6.39 -2.03
N ASP A 175 15.46 5.75 -3.11
CA ASP A 175 16.60 6.21 -3.89
C ASP A 175 16.28 7.49 -4.64
N TYR A 176 15.10 7.57 -5.28
CA TYR A 176 14.64 8.81 -5.93
C TYR A 176 14.65 10.01 -4.98
N VAL A 177 14.07 9.86 -3.77
CA VAL A 177 14.01 10.95 -2.78
C VAL A 177 15.41 11.34 -2.29
N LYS A 178 16.31 10.36 -2.06
CA LYS A 178 17.70 10.64 -1.62
C LYS A 178 18.52 11.34 -2.69
N GLU A 179 18.35 10.97 -3.96
CA GLU A 179 19.14 11.48 -5.08
C GLU A 179 18.70 12.88 -5.50
N THR A 180 17.39 13.15 -5.46
CA THR A 180 16.81 14.39 -5.98
C THR A 180 16.46 15.40 -4.89
N GLY A 181 16.13 14.94 -3.67
CA GLY A 181 15.51 15.75 -2.64
C GLY A 181 14.03 16.06 -2.91
N ASN A 182 13.45 15.52 -3.98
CA ASN A 182 12.04 15.69 -4.34
C ASN A 182 11.14 14.84 -3.44
N ARG A 183 9.83 15.08 -3.54
CA ARG A 183 8.78 14.43 -2.76
C ARG A 183 8.04 13.40 -3.60
N VAL A 184 7.55 12.37 -2.93
CA VAL A 184 6.76 11.29 -3.54
C VAL A 184 5.48 11.10 -2.74
N LEU A 185 4.33 11.26 -3.39
CA LEU A 185 3.07 10.78 -2.84
C LEU A 185 3.09 9.26 -2.84
N TYR A 186 2.83 8.64 -1.70
CA TYR A 186 2.98 7.20 -1.52
C TYR A 186 1.83 6.64 -0.70
N ARG A 187 1.08 5.70 -1.28
CA ARG A 187 -0.12 5.11 -0.68
C ARG A 187 -0.08 3.60 -0.76
N VAL A 188 -0.32 2.95 0.37
CA VAL A 188 -0.40 1.48 0.46
C VAL A 188 -1.72 1.08 1.11
N THR A 189 -2.51 0.30 0.39
CA THR A 189 -3.85 -0.12 0.80
C THR A 189 -3.92 -1.66 0.86
N PRO A 190 -4.03 -2.26 2.06
CA PRO A 190 -4.28 -3.69 2.20
C PRO A 190 -5.62 -4.10 1.59
N VAL A 191 -5.64 -5.24 0.90
CA VAL A 191 -6.85 -5.80 0.29
C VAL A 191 -7.21 -7.10 1.00
N TYR A 192 -8.41 -7.15 1.57
CA TYR A 192 -8.96 -8.34 2.26
C TYR A 192 -10.18 -8.88 1.51
N GLU A 193 -10.45 -10.17 1.65
CA GLU A 193 -11.71 -10.77 1.19
C GLU A 193 -12.65 -10.95 2.39
N GLY A 194 -13.78 -10.23 2.41
CA GLY A 194 -14.74 -10.31 3.51
C GLY A 194 -14.09 -10.09 4.89
N ASP A 195 -14.23 -11.09 5.76
CA ASP A 195 -13.74 -11.07 7.15
C ASP A 195 -12.32 -11.63 7.31
N ASP A 196 -11.59 -11.83 6.21
CA ASP A 196 -10.21 -12.34 6.26
C ASP A 196 -9.32 -11.48 7.16
N LEU A 197 -8.58 -12.13 8.06
CA LEU A 197 -7.67 -11.46 8.99
C LEU A 197 -6.31 -11.15 8.35
N VAL A 198 -5.92 -11.89 7.30
CA VAL A 198 -4.70 -11.67 6.53
C VAL A 198 -5.06 -11.08 5.17
N ALA A 199 -4.37 -10.00 4.78
CA ALA A 199 -4.61 -9.39 3.47
C ALA A 199 -4.19 -10.34 2.35
N ARG A 200 -4.95 -10.38 1.25
CA ARG A 200 -4.59 -11.09 0.01
C ARG A 200 -3.36 -10.48 -0.66
N GLY A 201 -3.12 -9.20 -0.40
CA GLY A 201 -2.02 -8.40 -0.92
C GLY A 201 -2.21 -6.95 -0.52
N VAL A 202 -1.39 -6.08 -1.11
CA VAL A 202 -1.54 -4.63 -0.98
C VAL A 202 -1.55 -4.00 -2.35
N VAL A 203 -2.33 -2.95 -2.51
CA VAL A 203 -2.12 -2.01 -3.61
C VAL A 203 -1.11 -0.96 -3.17
N MET A 204 -0.09 -0.73 -3.98
CA MET A 204 0.93 0.28 -3.78
C MET A 204 0.87 1.28 -4.93
N GLU A 205 0.82 2.56 -4.58
CA GLU A 205 0.81 3.67 -5.51
C GLU A 205 1.90 4.66 -5.12
N ALA A 206 2.65 5.15 -6.10
CA ALA A 206 3.63 6.20 -5.91
C ALA A 206 3.64 7.19 -7.07
N TYR A 207 3.86 8.46 -6.77
CA TYR A 207 3.97 9.53 -7.77
C TYR A 207 4.92 10.62 -7.30
N SER A 208 6.00 10.85 -8.04
CA SER A 208 6.95 11.93 -7.77
C SER A 208 6.36 13.29 -8.16
N VAL A 209 6.33 14.24 -7.21
CA VAL A 209 5.52 15.44 -7.33
C VAL A 209 6.19 16.50 -8.22
N GLU A 210 7.45 16.82 -7.94
CA GLU A 210 8.17 17.93 -8.56
C GLU A 210 8.47 17.73 -10.05
N ASP A 211 8.62 16.48 -10.49
CA ASP A 211 8.89 16.09 -11.88
C ASP A 211 7.67 15.46 -12.56
N SER A 212 6.48 15.58 -11.96
CA SER A 212 5.22 15.10 -12.51
C SER A 212 5.25 13.60 -12.89
N GLY A 213 5.81 12.78 -12.03
CA GLY A 213 5.87 11.32 -12.18
C GLY A 213 6.94 10.82 -13.16
N GLU A 214 7.84 11.68 -13.65
CA GLU A 214 8.93 11.28 -14.56
C GLU A 214 9.92 10.31 -13.88
N GLY A 215 10.25 10.56 -12.62
CA GLY A 215 11.17 9.72 -11.84
C GLY A 215 10.50 8.49 -11.21
N VAL A 216 9.35 8.68 -10.55
CA VAL A 216 8.60 7.59 -9.92
C VAL A 216 7.11 7.73 -10.24
N SER A 217 6.54 6.70 -10.87
CA SER A 217 5.09 6.60 -11.09
C SER A 217 4.68 5.14 -11.24
N PHE A 218 3.92 4.62 -10.28
CA PHE A 218 3.39 3.26 -10.38
C PHE A 218 2.06 3.07 -9.64
N ASN A 219 1.35 2.03 -10.06
CA ASN A 219 0.17 1.49 -9.40
C ASN A 219 0.17 -0.03 -9.56
N VAL A 220 0.44 -0.75 -8.47
CA VAL A 220 0.66 -2.20 -8.50
C VAL A 220 -0.09 -2.91 -7.38
N PHE A 221 -0.54 -4.12 -7.63
CA PHE A 221 -0.97 -5.05 -6.60
C PHE A 221 0.15 -6.03 -6.29
N VAL A 222 0.61 -6.06 -5.04
CA VAL A 222 1.63 -6.99 -4.54
C VAL A 222 0.96 -8.13 -3.78
N TYR A 223 1.19 -9.36 -4.22
CA TYR A 223 0.54 -10.55 -3.64
C TYR A 223 1.11 -10.93 -2.28
N ASN A 224 0.24 -11.15 -1.30
CA ASN A 224 0.62 -11.73 -0.01
C ASN A 224 0.63 -13.27 -0.11
N VAL A 225 1.57 -13.81 -0.87
CA VAL A 225 1.73 -15.24 -1.12
C VAL A 225 3.13 -15.70 -0.75
N GLN A 226 3.35 -17.01 -0.63
CA GLN A 226 4.68 -17.59 -0.48
C GLN A 226 4.77 -18.84 -1.35
N PRO A 227 5.63 -18.87 -2.37
CA PRO A 227 5.78 -20.04 -3.23
C PRO A 227 5.99 -21.33 -2.42
N GLY A 228 5.19 -22.36 -2.73
CA GLY A 228 5.21 -23.65 -2.04
C GLY A 228 4.37 -23.73 -0.75
N ILE A 229 3.65 -22.67 -0.38
CA ILE A 229 2.82 -22.60 0.82
C ILE A 229 1.43 -22.07 0.47
N VAL A 230 0.39 -22.75 0.95
CA VAL A 230 -0.99 -22.30 0.90
C VAL A 230 -1.33 -21.63 2.24
N ILE A 231 -1.94 -20.44 2.16
CA ILE A 231 -2.34 -19.63 3.31
C ILE A 231 -3.86 -19.69 3.43
N ASP A 232 -4.36 -19.95 4.64
CA ASP A 232 -5.73 -19.65 5.01
C ASP A 232 -5.79 -18.19 5.46
N TYR A 233 -6.31 -17.31 4.62
CA TYR A 233 -6.34 -15.87 4.88
C TYR A 233 -7.37 -15.48 5.93
N ALA A 234 -8.36 -16.34 6.20
CA ALA A 234 -9.35 -16.12 7.25
C ALA A 234 -8.71 -16.15 8.63
N THR A 235 -7.75 -17.07 8.83
CA THR A 235 -7.16 -17.36 10.14
C THR A 235 -5.68 -16.99 10.25
N GLY A 236 -4.97 -16.94 9.12
CA GLY A 236 -3.52 -16.87 9.02
C GLY A 236 -2.83 -18.23 9.14
N ASP A 237 -3.56 -19.33 9.26
CA ASP A 237 -2.97 -20.67 9.22
C ASP A 237 -2.31 -20.95 7.86
N SER A 238 -1.38 -21.90 7.82
CA SER A 238 -0.67 -22.25 6.59
C SER A 238 -0.31 -23.72 6.53
N GLN A 239 -0.19 -24.22 5.31
CA GLN A 239 0.30 -25.56 5.03
C GLN A 239 1.15 -25.55 3.77
N ARG A 240 1.98 -26.58 3.59
CA ARG A 240 2.68 -26.77 2.32
C ARG A 240 1.65 -26.94 1.20
N ALA A 241 1.95 -26.36 0.04
CA ALA A 241 1.21 -26.67 -1.16
C ALA A 241 1.44 -28.15 -1.51
N ASP A 242 0.37 -28.90 -1.74
CA ASP A 242 0.48 -30.27 -2.24
C ASP A 242 1.06 -30.22 -3.66
N THR A 243 2.19 -30.92 -3.87
CA THR A 243 2.83 -31.07 -5.19
C THR A 243 1.98 -31.89 -6.18
N SER A 244 0.78 -32.31 -5.77
CA SER A 244 -0.23 -33.01 -6.55
C SER A 244 -1.40 -32.13 -6.98
N MET A 245 -1.37 -30.81 -6.78
CA MET A 245 -2.30 -29.95 -7.51
C MET A 245 -1.98 -30.08 -9.00
N PRO A 246 -2.94 -30.51 -9.84
CA PRO A 246 -2.72 -30.48 -11.27
C PRO A 246 -2.45 -29.03 -11.62
N VAL A 247 -1.27 -28.78 -12.19
CA VAL A 247 -1.15 -27.67 -13.13
C VAL A 247 -2.17 -28.02 -14.19
N ASP A 248 -3.33 -27.36 -14.14
CA ASP A 248 -4.41 -27.56 -15.08
C ASP A 248 -3.88 -27.04 -16.42
N ASP A 249 -3.18 -27.91 -17.17
CA ASP A 249 -2.63 -27.64 -18.51
C ASP A 249 -3.74 -27.23 -19.52
N ASP A 250 -5.01 -27.38 -19.12
CA ASP A 250 -6.22 -27.15 -19.93
C ASP A 250 -7.05 -25.92 -19.52
N LYS A 251 -6.61 -25.07 -18.58
CA LYS A 251 -7.22 -23.74 -18.40
C LYS A 251 -6.42 -22.69 -19.17
N PRO A 252 -7.07 -21.82 -19.98
CA PRO A 252 -6.35 -20.86 -20.78
C PRO A 252 -5.62 -19.93 -19.83
N ALA A 253 -4.28 -20.04 -19.82
CA ALA A 253 -3.42 -19.03 -19.26
C ALA A 253 -3.90 -17.68 -19.80
N LEU A 254 -4.39 -16.81 -18.92
CA LEU A 254 -4.35 -15.38 -19.20
C LEU A 254 -2.91 -15.10 -19.61
N GLU A 255 -2.74 -14.67 -20.86
CA GLU A 255 -1.48 -14.81 -21.57
C GLU A 255 -0.31 -14.34 -20.71
N GLN A 256 0.59 -15.28 -20.39
CA GLN A 256 1.99 -14.97 -20.10
C GLN A 256 2.54 -14.40 -21.40
N SER A 257 2.26 -13.11 -21.66
CA SER A 257 2.47 -12.53 -22.96
C SER A 257 3.95 -12.59 -23.28
N ASP A 258 4.29 -13.27 -24.37
CA ASP A 258 5.63 -13.27 -24.91
C ASP A 258 6.06 -11.82 -25.16
N GLN A 259 7.05 -11.36 -24.39
CA GLN A 259 7.60 -10.02 -24.50
C GLN A 259 8.97 -10.10 -25.17
N LEU A 260 9.32 -9.04 -25.90
CA LEU A 260 10.64 -8.94 -26.49
C LEU A 260 11.66 -8.64 -25.39
N TYR A 261 12.70 -9.46 -25.27
CA TYR A 261 13.82 -9.30 -24.36
C TYR A 261 15.15 -9.34 -25.12
N VAL A 262 16.15 -8.66 -24.57
CA VAL A 262 17.54 -8.73 -25.02
C VAL A 262 18.34 -9.55 -24.00
N LEU A 263 18.93 -10.65 -24.45
CA LEU A 263 19.77 -11.53 -23.66
C LEU A 263 21.23 -11.11 -23.76
N ASN A 264 21.91 -11.14 -22.62
CA ASN A 264 23.37 -11.15 -22.52
C ASN A 264 23.82 -12.58 -22.21
N ASN A 265 24.30 -13.29 -23.23
CA ASN A 265 24.72 -14.69 -23.13
C ASN A 265 26.01 -14.89 -22.30
N SER A 266 26.79 -13.81 -22.09
CA SER A 266 28.00 -13.86 -21.25
C SER A 266 27.70 -13.73 -19.76
N THR A 267 26.78 -12.86 -19.37
CA THR A 267 26.42 -12.63 -17.96
C THR A 267 25.19 -13.43 -17.53
N LYS A 268 24.52 -14.10 -18.47
CA LYS A 268 23.22 -14.74 -18.26
C LYS A 268 22.19 -13.79 -17.68
N LYS A 269 22.12 -12.56 -18.23
CA LYS A 269 21.09 -11.58 -17.87
C LYS A 269 20.17 -11.30 -19.04
N PHE A 270 18.91 -10.97 -18.77
CA PHE A 270 17.98 -10.47 -19.77
C PHE A 270 17.52 -9.04 -19.44
N HIS A 271 17.17 -8.30 -20.48
CA HIS A 271 16.91 -6.87 -20.46
C HIS A 271 15.66 -6.53 -21.27
N LEU A 272 14.99 -5.42 -20.94
CA LEU A 272 14.07 -4.79 -21.88
C LEU A 272 14.84 -4.23 -23.09
N PRO A 273 14.24 -4.18 -24.30
CA PRO A 273 14.91 -3.64 -25.50
C PRO A 273 15.45 -2.23 -25.33
N GLU A 274 14.74 -1.39 -24.57
CA GLU A 274 15.09 0.01 -24.30
C GLU A 274 16.08 0.19 -23.13
N CYS A 275 16.61 -0.89 -22.56
CA CYS A 275 17.53 -0.81 -21.44
C CYS A 275 18.89 -0.24 -21.87
N ALA A 276 19.36 0.84 -21.23
CA ALA A 276 20.69 1.41 -21.47
C ALA A 276 21.86 0.43 -21.23
N SER A 277 21.65 -0.63 -20.44
CA SER A 277 22.63 -1.71 -20.26
C SER A 277 22.61 -2.72 -21.41
N ALA A 278 21.48 -2.86 -22.11
CA ALA A 278 21.36 -3.71 -23.30
C ALA A 278 22.18 -3.15 -24.47
N ASP A 279 22.26 -1.82 -24.62
CA ASP A 279 23.06 -1.15 -25.65
C ASP A 279 24.57 -1.40 -25.52
N LYS A 280 25.03 -1.75 -24.32
CA LYS A 280 26.44 -2.00 -24.02
C LYS A 280 26.82 -3.47 -24.22
N ILE A 281 25.87 -4.35 -24.53
CA ILE A 281 26.13 -5.77 -24.78
C ILE A 281 26.87 -5.91 -26.11
N LYS A 282 28.01 -6.61 -26.09
CA LYS A 282 28.74 -6.94 -27.32
C LYS A 282 27.87 -7.78 -28.24
N SER A 283 27.86 -7.49 -29.53
CA SER A 283 27.02 -8.18 -30.54
C SER A 283 27.16 -9.71 -30.49
N GLU A 284 28.35 -10.24 -30.24
CA GLU A 284 28.61 -11.69 -30.10
C GLU A 284 27.90 -12.35 -28.90
N ASN A 285 27.50 -11.57 -27.90
CA ASN A 285 26.80 -12.03 -26.70
C ASN A 285 25.35 -11.51 -26.61
N ARG A 286 24.89 -10.74 -27.60
CA ARG A 286 23.56 -10.11 -27.64
C ARG A 286 22.62 -10.96 -28.48
N GLU A 287 21.49 -11.34 -27.91
CA GLU A 287 20.45 -12.09 -28.60
C GLU A 287 19.08 -11.49 -28.27
N GLU A 288 18.19 -11.37 -29.24
CA GLU A 288 16.81 -10.93 -29.02
C GLU A 288 15.89 -12.14 -29.05
N THR A 289 14.97 -12.22 -28.10
CA THR A 289 13.99 -13.30 -28.03
C THR A 289 12.64 -12.75 -27.62
N LYS A 290 11.58 -13.37 -28.12
CA LYS A 290 10.21 -13.08 -27.72
C LYS A 290 9.68 -14.28 -26.95
N THR A 291 9.68 -14.19 -25.63
CA THR A 291 9.26 -15.28 -24.75
C THR A 291 8.85 -14.70 -23.39
N SER A 292 8.34 -15.54 -22.50
CA SER A 292 7.99 -15.13 -21.14
C SER A 292 9.22 -14.97 -20.25
N ARG A 293 9.15 -14.04 -19.29
CA ARG A 293 10.12 -13.88 -18.21
C ARG A 293 10.47 -15.20 -17.52
N LYS A 294 9.46 -15.99 -17.19
CA LYS A 294 9.59 -17.33 -16.59
C LYS A 294 10.40 -18.28 -17.46
N SER A 295 10.19 -18.28 -18.78
CA SER A 295 10.98 -19.08 -19.72
C SER A 295 12.46 -18.71 -19.63
N LEU A 296 12.79 -17.42 -19.65
CA LEU A 296 14.17 -16.94 -19.50
C LEU A 296 14.79 -17.36 -18.17
N MET A 297 14.07 -17.21 -17.06
CA MET A 297 14.51 -17.63 -15.74
C MET A 297 14.74 -19.15 -15.67
N SER A 298 13.86 -19.95 -16.29
CA SER A 298 14.02 -21.41 -16.36
C SER A 298 15.23 -21.84 -17.21
N MET A 299 15.61 -21.03 -18.20
CA MET A 299 16.82 -21.21 -19.00
C MET A 299 18.09 -20.70 -18.27
N GLY A 300 17.95 -20.24 -17.03
CA GLY A 300 19.06 -19.77 -16.19
C GLY A 300 19.49 -18.34 -16.45
N TYR A 301 18.62 -17.50 -17.01
CA TYR A 301 18.86 -16.06 -17.14
C TYR A 301 18.25 -15.29 -15.98
N GLU A 302 18.95 -14.27 -15.50
CA GLU A 302 18.50 -13.38 -14.42
C GLU A 302 18.06 -12.01 -14.97
N PRO A 303 17.07 -11.34 -14.37
CA PRO A 303 16.68 -10.02 -14.82
C PRO A 303 17.80 -9.01 -14.61
N CYS A 304 17.92 -8.06 -15.54
CA CYS A 304 18.82 -6.93 -15.36
C CYS A 304 18.26 -5.98 -14.31
N GLY A 305 18.99 -5.80 -13.22
CA GLY A 305 18.65 -4.89 -12.12
C GLY A 305 18.49 -3.41 -12.49
N ASN A 306 18.90 -2.99 -13.70
CA ASN A 306 18.73 -1.60 -14.14
C ASN A 306 17.38 -1.34 -14.82
N CYS A 307 16.83 -2.32 -15.54
CA CYS A 307 15.56 -2.16 -16.25
C CYS A 307 14.44 -3.02 -15.65
N ASN A 308 14.75 -3.82 -14.63
CA ASN A 308 13.82 -4.72 -13.93
C ASN A 308 12.74 -5.31 -14.85
N PRO A 309 13.18 -6.04 -15.91
CA PRO A 309 12.33 -6.57 -16.98
C PRO A 309 11.32 -7.60 -16.47
#